data_AF-A0A9X0ADT0-F1
#
_entry.id   AF-A0A9X0ADT0-F1
#
_cell.length_a   1.000
_cell.length_b   1.000
_cell.length_c   1.000
_cell.angle_alpha   90.00
_cell.angle_beta   90.00
_cell.angle_gamma   90.00
#
_symmetry.space_group_name_H-M   'P 1'
#
loop_
_entity.id
_entity.type
_entity.pdbx_description
1 polymer ?
#
loop_
_entity_poly.entity_id
_entity_poly.type
_entity_poly.pdbx_seq_one_letter_code
_entity_poly.pdbx_strand_id
1 'polypeptide(L)'
;MKPYAVGPPTHENYSTSNALMPHPLDVGVIERLVREFDDFLYKYGDAMAHSNIVVEMRSYKVSASISPSATVLAARGKAVAVIMEAQYDSSQVPHTIMRQEVKIMMGKVKESVKVRGCSGNLANVNLADGTERVQEIFGENFARLRKIKRKYDPGFIFNKWYPIPPADI
;
A
#
# COMPACT_ATOMS: atom_id res chain seq x y z
N MET A 1 5.97 -1.43 -8.78
CA MET A 1 7.15 -1.54 -7.90
C MET A 1 8.01 -2.64 -8.50
N LYS A 2 9.31 -2.40 -8.74
CA LYS A 2 10.22 -3.53 -9.04
C LYS A 2 10.39 -4.31 -7.72
N PRO A 3 10.40 -5.65 -7.77
CA PRO A 3 10.58 -6.45 -6.57
C PRO A 3 11.92 -6.12 -5.90
N TYR A 4 11.94 -6.15 -4.57
CA TYR A 4 13.16 -5.82 -3.79
C TYR A 4 14.25 -6.90 -3.95
N ALA A 5 13.86 -8.12 -4.31
CA ALA A 5 14.75 -9.20 -4.70
C ALA A 5 14.26 -9.83 -6.01
N VAL A 6 15.17 -10.10 -6.94
CA VAL A 6 14.85 -10.89 -8.14
C VAL A 6 15.00 -12.36 -7.75
N GLY A 7 13.89 -13.08 -7.78
CA GLY A 7 13.89 -14.52 -7.53
C GLY A 7 14.43 -15.30 -8.74
N PRO A 8 14.51 -16.63 -8.66
CA PRO A 8 14.84 -17.45 -9.81
C PRO A 8 13.81 -17.24 -10.94
N PRO A 9 14.14 -17.61 -12.20
CA PRO A 9 13.25 -17.45 -13.34
C PRO A 9 11.87 -18.13 -13.18
N THR A 10 11.78 -19.14 -12.32
CA THR A 10 10.52 -19.81 -11.98
C THR A 10 9.60 -18.94 -11.14
N HIS A 11 10.10 -17.90 -10.48
CA HIS A 11 9.39 -17.09 -9.49
C HIS A 11 9.25 -15.62 -9.92
N GLU A 12 8.96 -15.37 -11.19
CA GLU A 12 8.83 -14.03 -11.74
C GLU A 12 7.43 -13.41 -11.56
N ASN A 13 6.52 -14.11 -10.88
CA ASN A 13 5.18 -13.61 -10.60
C ASN A 13 5.05 -13.08 -9.18
N TYR A 14 4.29 -12.00 -9.02
CA TYR A 14 4.16 -11.29 -7.75
C TYR A 14 2.69 -11.01 -7.42
N SER A 15 2.36 -11.17 -6.15
CA SER A 15 1.11 -10.67 -5.56
C SER A 15 1.46 -9.87 -4.31
N THR A 16 1.14 -8.59 -4.33
CA THR A 16 1.55 -7.66 -3.26
C THR A 16 0.34 -6.98 -2.65
N SER A 17 0.39 -6.79 -1.33
CA SER A 17 -0.46 -5.83 -0.64
C SER A 17 0.30 -5.20 0.52
N ASN A 18 -0.17 -4.04 0.97
CA ASN A 18 0.50 -3.28 2.00
C ASN A 18 -0.52 -2.65 2.96
N ALA A 19 -0.04 -2.21 4.12
CA ALA A 19 -0.77 -1.40 5.07
C ALA A 19 0.15 -0.34 5.67
N LEU A 20 -0.42 0.83 5.97
CA LEU A 20 0.27 1.90 6.68
C LEU A 20 -0.16 1.88 8.14
N MET A 21 0.68 1.31 9.00
CA MET A 21 0.44 1.26 10.43
C MET A 21 0.86 2.58 11.09
N PRO A 22 0.12 3.10 12.08
CA PRO A 22 0.59 4.22 12.88
C PRO A 22 1.82 3.84 13.70
N HIS A 23 2.70 4.81 13.95
CA HIS A 23 3.74 4.65 14.95
C HIS A 23 3.18 4.86 16.38
N PRO A 24 3.59 4.07 17.39
CA PRO A 24 4.55 2.97 17.31
C PRO A 24 3.97 1.70 16.67
N LEU A 25 4.87 0.91 16.07
CA LEU A 25 4.56 -0.39 15.47
C LEU A 25 3.89 -1.30 16.50
N ASP A 26 2.79 -1.93 16.11
CA ASP A 26 2.12 -2.93 16.92
C ASP A 26 2.81 -4.28 16.74
N VAL A 27 3.65 -4.66 17.70
CA VAL A 27 4.42 -5.91 17.65
C VAL A 27 3.49 -7.12 17.61
N GLY A 28 2.34 -7.09 18.30
CA GLY A 28 1.40 -8.21 18.31
C GLY A 28 0.74 -8.45 16.94
N VAL A 29 0.50 -7.39 16.16
CA VAL A 29 0.05 -7.50 14.77
C VAL A 29 1.15 -8.11 13.89
N ILE A 30 2.40 -7.70 14.07
CA ILE A 30 3.54 -8.22 13.30
C ILE A 30 3.82 -9.68 13.62
N GLU A 31 3.86 -10.07 14.89
CA GLU A 31 4.04 -11.47 15.29
C GLU A 31 2.95 -12.38 14.74
N ARG A 32 1.70 -11.89 14.70
CA ARG A 32 0.60 -12.63 14.07
C ARG A 32 0.82 -12.78 12.56
N LEU A 33 1.23 -11.71 11.88
CA LEU A 33 1.51 -11.74 10.45
C LEU A 33 2.66 -12.71 10.13
N VAL A 34 3.73 -12.74 10.95
CA VAL A 34 4.85 -13.68 10.78
C VAL A 34 4.36 -15.13 10.91
N ARG A 35 3.56 -15.45 11.93
CA ARG A 35 3.00 -16.82 12.08
C ARG A 35 2.12 -17.22 10.89
N GLU A 36 1.25 -16.33 10.43
CA GLU A 36 0.42 -16.58 9.25
C GLU A 36 1.25 -16.73 7.98
N PHE A 37 2.38 -16.03 7.90
CA PHE A 37 3.33 -16.15 6.80
C PHE A 37 4.10 -17.47 6.83
N ASP A 38 4.47 -17.97 8.01
CA ASP A 38 5.05 -19.32 8.17
C ASP A 38 4.04 -20.39 7.70
N ASP A 39 2.77 -20.28 8.10
CA ASP A 39 1.71 -21.18 7.65
C ASP A 39 1.53 -21.11 6.12
N PHE A 40 1.61 -19.91 5.54
CA PHE A 40 1.56 -19.68 4.10
C PHE A 40 2.73 -20.34 3.36
N LEU A 41 3.96 -20.16 3.86
CA LEU A 41 5.15 -20.79 3.29
C LEU A 41 5.09 -22.32 3.43
N TYR A 42 4.62 -22.84 4.56
CA TYR A 42 4.45 -24.27 4.77
C TYR A 42 3.42 -24.88 3.82
N LYS A 43 2.29 -24.18 3.62
CA LYS A 43 1.20 -24.65 2.75
C LYS A 43 1.59 -24.76 1.28
N TYR A 44 2.41 -23.83 0.78
CA TYR A 44 2.75 -23.75 -0.64
C TYR A 44 4.19 -24.17 -0.97
N GLY A 45 5.03 -24.37 0.05
CA GLY A 45 6.39 -24.87 -0.08
C GLY A 45 7.23 -24.07 -1.07
N ASP A 46 7.95 -24.80 -1.94
CA ASP A 46 8.87 -24.24 -2.92
C ASP A 46 8.23 -23.19 -3.82
N ALA A 47 6.94 -23.30 -4.11
CA ALA A 47 6.23 -22.34 -4.95
C ALA A 47 6.25 -20.90 -4.39
N MET A 48 6.53 -20.71 -3.09
CA MET A 48 6.55 -19.42 -2.41
C MET A 48 7.89 -19.09 -1.75
N ALA A 49 8.94 -19.88 -1.99
CA ALA A 49 10.19 -19.83 -1.22
C ALA A 49 10.90 -18.46 -1.20
N HIS A 50 10.58 -17.58 -2.15
CA HIS A 50 11.17 -16.24 -2.27
C HIS A 50 10.25 -15.10 -1.79
N SER A 51 9.10 -15.43 -1.24
CA SER A 51 8.17 -14.46 -0.66
C SER A 51 8.77 -13.78 0.57
N ASN A 52 8.33 -12.56 0.88
CA ASN A 52 8.83 -11.81 2.03
C ASN A 52 7.78 -10.86 2.64
N ILE A 53 8.05 -10.47 3.89
CA ILE A 53 7.40 -9.35 4.55
C ILE A 53 8.43 -8.24 4.73
N VAL A 54 8.12 -7.04 4.28
CA VAL A 54 8.92 -5.84 4.48
C VAL A 54 8.24 -4.94 5.50
N VAL A 55 8.97 -4.59 6.55
CA VAL A 55 8.56 -3.56 7.52
C VAL A 55 9.47 -2.36 7.33
N GLU A 56 8.96 -1.33 6.65
CA GLU A 56 9.69 -0.10 6.38
C GLU A 56 9.37 0.96 7.44
N MET A 57 10.41 1.36 8.17
CA MET A 57 10.38 2.48 9.11
C MET A 57 11.31 3.58 8.61
N ARG A 58 10.87 4.83 8.73
CA ARG A 58 11.68 5.98 8.32
C ARG A 58 11.60 7.11 9.34
N SER A 59 12.61 7.98 9.33
CA SER A 59 12.55 9.23 10.10
C SER A 59 11.58 10.20 9.44
N TYR A 60 10.65 10.72 10.23
CA TYR A 60 9.71 11.75 9.80
C TYR A 60 10.13 13.16 10.24
N LYS A 61 11.32 13.31 10.85
CA LYS A 61 11.77 14.59 11.42
C LYS A 61 11.66 15.76 10.44
N VAL A 62 12.10 15.53 9.20
CA VAL A 62 12.03 16.54 8.13
C VAL A 62 10.65 16.54 7.47
N SER A 63 10.15 15.38 7.04
CA SER A 63 8.90 15.35 6.27
C SER A 63 7.70 15.84 7.07
N ALA A 64 7.63 15.55 8.38
CA ALA A 64 6.53 15.98 9.24
C ALA A 64 6.59 17.48 9.61
N SER A 65 7.73 18.16 9.43
CA SER A 65 7.82 19.60 9.64
C SER A 65 7.34 20.42 8.44
N ILE A 66 7.05 19.76 7.31
CA ILE A 66 6.53 20.42 6.11
C ILE A 66 5.01 20.48 6.20
N SER A 67 4.43 21.66 5.97
CA SER A 67 2.98 21.84 5.91
C SER A 67 2.33 20.83 4.94
N PRO A 68 1.18 20.21 5.30
CA PRO A 68 0.43 19.33 4.39
C PRO A 68 0.06 19.98 3.05
N SER A 69 -0.18 21.29 3.02
CA SER A 69 -0.53 22.06 1.81
C SER A 69 0.66 22.43 0.91
N ALA A 70 1.90 22.31 1.41
CA ALA A 70 3.10 22.74 0.71
C ALA A 70 3.41 21.88 -0.53
N THR A 71 2.94 20.63 -0.56
CA THR A 71 3.12 19.69 -1.68
C THR A 71 1.84 18.91 -1.93
N VAL A 72 1.83 18.01 -2.92
CA VAL A 72 0.67 17.13 -3.16
C VAL A 72 0.53 15.99 -2.15
N LEU A 73 1.65 15.55 -1.56
CA LEU A 73 1.64 14.53 -0.52
C LEU A 73 1.12 15.17 0.77
N ALA A 74 -0.15 14.96 1.09
CA ALA A 74 -0.76 15.47 2.33
C ALA A 74 -0.33 14.68 3.57
N ALA A 75 0.05 13.41 3.40
CA ALA A 75 0.51 12.59 4.52
C ALA A 75 1.80 13.14 5.15
N ARG A 76 1.72 13.37 6.46
CA ARG A 76 2.78 13.92 7.31
C ARG A 76 2.93 13.17 8.62
N GLY A 77 1.96 12.32 8.97
CA GLY A 77 2.02 11.51 10.18
C GLY A 77 3.07 10.40 10.08
N LYS A 78 3.62 10.04 11.24
CA LYS A 78 4.54 8.90 11.36
C LYS A 78 3.79 7.61 11.05
N ALA A 79 4.23 6.90 10.02
CA ALA A 79 3.73 5.58 9.66
C ALA A 79 4.87 4.57 9.55
N VAL A 80 4.52 3.31 9.72
CA VAL A 80 5.33 2.15 9.37
C VAL A 80 4.63 1.46 8.22
N ALA A 81 5.30 1.32 7.08
CA ALA A 81 4.74 0.57 5.97
C ALA A 81 5.02 -0.92 6.20
N VAL A 82 3.96 -1.73 6.16
CA VAL A 82 4.06 -3.18 6.19
C VAL A 82 3.62 -3.68 4.84
N ILE A 83 4.52 -4.34 4.12
CA ILE A 83 4.31 -4.83 2.76
C ILE A 83 4.51 -6.33 2.79
N MET A 84 3.54 -7.07 2.25
CA MET A 84 3.70 -8.48 1.97
C MET A 84 3.86 -8.65 0.47
N GLU A 85 4.94 -9.31 0.06
CA GLU A 85 5.23 -9.69 -1.31
C GLU A 85 5.22 -11.21 -1.42
N ALA A 86 4.16 -11.78 -1.98
CA ALA A 86 4.15 -13.17 -2.39
C ALA A 86 4.80 -13.26 -3.76
N GLN A 87 5.99 -13.84 -3.80
CA GLN A 87 6.73 -14.12 -5.02
C GLN A 87 6.60 -15.62 -5.31
N TYR A 88 6.13 -15.95 -6.52
CA TYR A 88 5.65 -17.31 -6.76
C TYR A 88 5.88 -17.91 -8.14
N ASP A 89 5.94 -19.25 -8.15
CA ASP A 89 5.91 -20.07 -9.35
C ASP A 89 4.47 -20.29 -9.85
N SER A 90 4.12 -19.59 -10.93
CA SER A 90 2.80 -19.65 -11.54
C SER A 90 2.49 -20.99 -12.22
N SER A 91 3.49 -21.84 -12.45
CA SER A 91 3.27 -23.20 -12.95
C SER A 91 2.69 -24.11 -11.86
N GLN A 92 2.93 -23.78 -10.59
CA GLN A 92 2.47 -24.56 -9.44
C GLN A 92 1.21 -23.96 -8.82
N VAL A 93 1.09 -22.63 -8.78
CA VAL A 93 -0.04 -21.97 -8.13
C VAL A 93 -0.62 -20.83 -8.99
N PRO A 94 -1.94 -20.82 -9.26
CA PRO A 94 -2.58 -19.75 -10.03
C PRO A 94 -2.54 -18.39 -9.33
N HIS A 95 -2.43 -17.31 -10.12
CA HIS A 95 -2.44 -15.93 -9.61
C HIS A 95 -3.66 -15.60 -8.75
N THR A 96 -4.85 -16.11 -9.09
CA THR A 96 -6.09 -15.82 -8.35
C THR A 96 -6.04 -16.31 -6.92
N ILE A 97 -5.43 -17.48 -6.68
CA ILE A 97 -5.21 -18.03 -5.34
C ILE A 97 -4.23 -17.15 -4.57
N MET A 98 -3.10 -16.78 -5.19
CA MET A 98 -2.10 -15.91 -4.56
C MET A 98 -2.63 -14.51 -4.25
N ARG A 99 -3.48 -13.97 -5.12
CA ARG A 99 -4.16 -12.71 -4.87
C ARG A 99 -5.12 -12.81 -3.69
N GLN A 100 -5.83 -13.93 -3.55
CA GLN A 100 -6.75 -14.17 -2.45
C GLN A 100 -6.00 -14.31 -1.12
N GLU A 101 -4.94 -15.12 -1.06
CA GLU A 101 -4.14 -15.35 0.15
C GLU A 101 -3.54 -14.04 0.68
N VAL A 102 -2.86 -13.28 -0.19
CA VAL A 102 -2.27 -11.98 0.18
C VAL A 102 -3.34 -10.99 0.66
N LYS A 103 -4.53 -10.98 0.02
CA LYS A 103 -5.64 -10.13 0.46
C LYS A 103 -6.16 -10.52 1.84
N ILE A 104 -6.27 -11.82 2.13
CA ILE A 104 -6.75 -12.31 3.43
C ILE A 104 -5.79 -11.91 4.55
N MET A 105 -4.49 -12.21 4.39
CA MET A 105 -3.48 -11.89 5.40
C MET A 105 -3.38 -10.37 5.64
N MET A 106 -3.19 -9.59 4.57
CA MET A 106 -3.07 -8.13 4.71
C MET A 106 -4.39 -7.44 5.08
N GLY A 107 -5.53 -8.08 4.81
CA GLY A 107 -6.84 -7.62 5.27
C GLY A 107 -6.93 -7.54 6.80
N LYS A 108 -6.38 -8.54 7.51
CA LYS A 108 -6.33 -8.55 8.98
C LYS A 108 -5.42 -7.46 9.55
N VAL A 109 -4.29 -7.21 8.89
CA VAL A 109 -3.38 -6.10 9.25
C VAL A 109 -4.11 -4.76 9.09
N LYS A 110 -4.79 -4.55 7.96
CA LYS A 110 -5.57 -3.32 7.70
C LYS A 110 -6.70 -3.13 8.69
N GLU A 111 -7.40 -4.20 9.06
CA GLU A 111 -8.47 -4.13 10.05
C GLU A 111 -7.93 -3.71 11.42
N SER A 112 -6.80 -4.28 11.82
CA SER A 112 -6.10 -3.90 13.05
C SER A 112 -5.68 -2.42 13.06
N VAL A 113 -5.36 -1.85 11.89
CA VAL A 113 -5.07 -0.41 11.73
C VAL A 113 -6.34 0.45 11.82
N LYS A 114 -7.45 0.02 11.19
CA LYS A 114 -8.72 0.76 11.19
C LYS A 114 -9.30 0.91 12.59
N VAL A 115 -9.28 -0.16 13.39
CA VAL A 115 -9.73 -0.14 14.80
C VAL A 115 -9.00 0.92 15.62
N ARG A 116 -7.76 1.27 15.25
CA ARG A 116 -6.94 2.30 15.92
C ARG A 116 -7.23 3.74 15.45
N GLY A 117 -8.22 3.97 14.59
CA GLY A 117 -8.70 5.32 14.24
C GLY A 117 -7.76 6.15 13.36
N CYS A 118 -6.87 5.51 12.59
CA CYS A 118 -5.86 6.21 11.79
C CYS A 118 -6.40 6.59 10.40
N SER A 119 -7.00 7.77 10.27
CA SER A 119 -7.51 8.26 8.96
C SER A 119 -6.72 9.47 8.43
N GLY A 120 -6.55 9.51 7.09
CA GLY A 120 -6.07 10.65 6.29
C GLY A 120 -4.57 10.96 6.35
N ASN A 121 -4.01 11.19 7.53
CA ASN A 121 -2.66 11.77 7.68
C ASN A 121 -1.50 10.82 7.32
N LEU A 122 -1.80 9.56 7.03
CA LEU A 122 -0.80 8.55 6.64
C LEU A 122 -0.87 8.20 5.14
N ALA A 123 -1.98 8.51 4.46
CA ALA A 123 -2.26 8.01 3.12
C ALA A 123 -1.23 8.48 2.08
N ASN A 124 -0.58 7.53 1.43
CA ASN A 124 0.37 7.78 0.35
C ASN A 124 -0.13 7.11 -0.93
N VAL A 125 -0.35 7.89 -1.99
CA VAL A 125 -0.87 7.38 -3.27
C VAL A 125 -0.02 6.25 -3.87
N ASN A 126 1.30 6.24 -3.60
CA ASN A 126 2.21 5.20 -4.08
C ASN A 126 2.04 3.85 -3.34
N LEU A 127 1.37 3.88 -2.20
CA LEU A 127 1.06 2.71 -1.38
C LEU A 127 -0.45 2.43 -1.33
N ALA A 128 -1.28 3.28 -1.92
CA ALA A 128 -2.73 3.12 -1.93
C ALA A 128 -3.12 1.79 -2.60
N ASP A 129 -4.13 1.13 -2.03
CA ASP A 129 -4.52 -0.24 -2.42
C ASP A 129 -5.77 -0.32 -3.32
N GLY A 130 -6.46 0.80 -3.51
CA GLY A 130 -7.59 0.94 -4.42
C GLY A 130 -8.89 1.24 -3.68
N THR A 131 -8.88 1.10 -2.36
CA THR A 131 -10.07 1.23 -1.52
C THR A 131 -10.22 2.61 -0.90
N GLU A 132 -9.16 3.41 -0.90
CA GLU A 132 -9.15 4.75 -0.34
C GLU A 132 -9.90 5.73 -1.23
N ARG A 133 -10.59 6.69 -0.61
CA ARG A 133 -11.17 7.79 -1.39
C ARG A 133 -10.03 8.70 -1.85
N VAL A 134 -10.02 9.07 -3.13
CA VAL A 134 -8.98 9.94 -3.71
C VAL A 134 -8.80 11.25 -2.91
N GLN A 135 -9.90 11.79 -2.36
CA GLN A 135 -9.86 12.96 -1.49
C GLN A 135 -9.12 12.70 -0.16
N GLU A 136 -9.19 11.49 0.41
CA GLU A 136 -8.47 11.15 1.66
C GLU A 136 -6.96 11.08 1.42
N ILE A 137 -6.55 10.62 0.23
CA ILE A 137 -5.14 10.55 -0.17
C ILE A 137 -4.52 11.96 -0.28
N PHE A 138 -5.23 12.89 -0.92
CA PHE A 138 -4.72 14.24 -1.18
C PHE A 138 -5.11 15.27 -0.12
N GLY A 139 -6.03 14.92 0.80
CA GLY A 139 -6.52 15.79 1.86
C GLY A 139 -7.01 17.15 1.33
N GLU A 140 -6.62 18.22 2.03
CA GLU A 140 -6.94 19.60 1.64
C GLU A 140 -6.41 20.02 0.25
N ASN A 141 -5.41 19.32 -0.28
CA ASN A 141 -4.84 19.61 -1.60
C ASN A 141 -5.77 19.17 -2.75
N PHE A 142 -6.75 18.31 -2.49
CA PHE A 142 -7.61 17.75 -3.53
C PHE A 142 -8.32 18.84 -4.35
N ALA A 143 -8.88 19.86 -3.69
CA ALA A 143 -9.55 20.96 -4.38
C ALA A 143 -8.61 21.76 -5.30
N ARG A 144 -7.36 22.00 -4.85
CA ARG A 144 -6.32 22.66 -5.68
C ARG A 144 -5.97 21.80 -6.90
N LEU A 145 -5.88 20.48 -6.72
CA LEU A 145 -5.59 19.55 -7.80
C LEU A 145 -6.70 19.47 -8.84
N ARG A 146 -7.98 19.50 -8.44
CA ARG A 146 -9.11 19.60 -9.38
C ARG A 146 -9.02 20.85 -10.27
N LYS A 147 -8.62 22.00 -9.71
CA LYS A 147 -8.40 23.24 -10.48
C LYS A 147 -7.24 23.12 -11.47
N ILE A 148 -6.13 22.50 -11.05
CA ILE A 148 -4.99 22.21 -11.95
C ILE A 148 -5.43 21.26 -13.06
N LYS A 149 -6.15 20.19 -12.74
CA LYS A 149 -6.68 19.24 -13.71
C LYS A 149 -7.58 19.93 -14.74
N ARG A 150 -8.50 20.80 -14.32
CA ARG A 150 -9.33 21.60 -15.23
C ARG A 150 -8.50 22.44 -16.20
N LYS A 151 -7.38 23.02 -15.75
CA LYS A 151 -6.51 23.83 -16.59
C LYS A 151 -5.74 23.02 -17.63
N TYR A 152 -5.24 21.84 -17.26
CA TYR A 152 -4.28 21.09 -18.09
C TYR A 152 -4.85 19.82 -18.73
N ASP A 153 -5.96 19.28 -18.23
CA ASP A 153 -6.68 18.12 -18.78
C ASP A 153 -8.20 18.28 -18.57
N PRO A 154 -8.83 19.31 -19.17
CA PRO A 154 -10.27 19.55 -19.04
C PRO A 154 -11.12 18.41 -19.60
N GLY A 155 -10.61 17.68 -20.60
CA GLY A 155 -11.27 16.52 -21.20
C GLY A 155 -11.15 15.22 -20.37
N PHE A 156 -10.45 15.27 -19.23
CA PHE A 156 -10.23 14.12 -18.35
C PHE A 156 -9.66 12.89 -19.08
N ILE A 157 -8.74 13.13 -20.02
CA ILE A 157 -8.10 12.10 -20.84
C ILE A 157 -7.25 11.17 -19.96
N PHE A 158 -6.57 11.72 -18.95
CA PHE A 158 -5.73 10.93 -18.03
C PHE A 158 -6.52 10.54 -16.77
N ASN A 159 -7.17 9.38 -16.78
CA ASN A 159 -8.14 8.98 -15.75
C ASN A 159 -7.90 7.58 -15.12
N LYS A 160 -6.67 7.08 -15.14
CA LYS A 160 -6.33 5.73 -14.62
C LYS A 160 -6.18 5.71 -13.08
N TRP A 161 -6.61 4.60 -12.46
CA TRP A 161 -6.46 4.26 -11.04
C TRP A 161 -7.18 5.19 -10.05
N TYR A 162 -6.52 6.25 -9.59
CA TYR A 162 -7.04 7.21 -8.61
C TYR A 162 -7.23 8.58 -9.27
N PRO A 163 -8.12 8.70 -10.26
CA PRO A 163 -8.15 9.90 -11.06
C PRO A 163 -8.75 11.07 -10.28
N ILE A 164 -8.14 12.24 -10.45
CA ILE A 164 -8.66 13.50 -9.90
C ILE A 164 -9.53 14.13 -10.99
N PRO A 165 -10.86 14.24 -10.80
CA PRO A 165 -11.72 14.87 -11.79
C PRO A 165 -11.45 16.37 -11.88
N PRO A 166 -11.62 17.01 -13.05
CA PRO A 166 -11.60 18.46 -13.16
C PRO A 166 -12.55 19.14 -12.16
N ALA A 167 -12.21 20.36 -11.74
CA ALA A 167 -13.15 21.18 -11.00
C ALA A 167 -14.37 21.52 -11.87
N ASP A 168 -15.54 21.65 -11.25
CA ASP A 168 -16.74 22.14 -11.92
C ASP A 168 -16.52 23.59 -12.39
N ILE A 169 -17.28 24.06 -13.38
CA ILE A 169 -17.14 25.40 -13.97
C ILE A 169 -17.51 26.48 -12.95
#